data_AF-A0A9P7FKT3-F1
#
_entry.id   AF-A0A9P7FKT3-F1
#
_cell.length_a   1.000
_cell.length_b   1.000
_cell.length_c   1.000
_cell.angle_alpha   90.00
_cell.angle_beta   90.00
_cell.angle_gamma   90.00
#
_symmetry.space_group_name_H-M   'P 1'
#
loop_
_entity.id
_entity.type
_entity.pdbx_description
1 polymer ?
#
loop_
_entity_poly.entity_id
_entity_poly.type
_entity_poly.pdbx_seq_one_letter_code
_entity_poly.pdbx_strand_id
1 'polypeptide(L)'
;YNPRYFKDPEEFKPSRWSGVSNESEVFLGFSIGPRACIGRKFATTEGVVFLTMLLRDWRVEPVFSAGESKDAWAKKVFSHPTMGMTLAVRDAPVRLVRRERNGG
;
A
#
# COMPACT_ATOMS: atom_id res chain seq x y z
N TYR A 1 2.80 8.27 -11.67
CA TYR A 1 1.68 8.44 -12.62
C TYR A 1 2.07 8.90 -14.02
N ASN A 2 3.34 9.20 -14.32
CA ASN A 2 3.70 9.62 -15.68
C ASN A 2 3.75 8.41 -16.66
N PRO A 3 2.92 8.41 -17.73
CA PRO A 3 2.83 7.28 -18.67
C PRO A 3 4.11 7.05 -19.48
N ARG A 4 5.00 8.05 -19.58
CA ARG A 4 6.33 7.90 -20.21
C ARG A 4 7.22 6.89 -19.48
N TYR A 5 7.03 6.77 -18.17
CA TYR A 5 7.84 5.89 -17.31
C TYR A 5 7.08 4.65 -16.84
N PHE A 6 5.76 4.72 -16.77
CA PHE A 6 4.93 3.63 -16.28
C PHE A 6 3.80 3.34 -17.26
N LYS A 7 3.83 2.16 -17.89
CA LYS A 7 2.66 1.61 -18.59
C LYS A 7 1.51 1.42 -17.59
N ASP A 8 0.31 1.85 -17.95
CA ASP A 8 -0.90 1.80 -17.12
C ASP A 8 -0.67 2.45 -15.74
N PRO A 9 -0.34 3.76 -15.69
CA PRO A 9 0.19 4.41 -14.50
C PRO A 9 -0.82 4.56 -13.35
N GLU A 10 -2.11 4.46 -13.65
CA GLU A 10 -3.20 4.54 -12.68
C GLU A 10 -3.55 3.16 -12.09
N GLU A 11 -3.06 2.07 -12.70
CA GLU A 11 -3.33 0.72 -12.21
C GLU A 11 -2.37 0.30 -11.09
N PHE A 12 -2.94 -0.23 -10.01
CA PHE A 12 -2.17 -0.89 -8.96
C PHE A 12 -1.61 -2.24 -9.45
N LYS A 13 -0.35 -2.23 -9.89
CA LYS A 13 0.33 -3.40 -10.47
C LYS A 13 1.65 -3.70 -9.76
N PRO A 14 1.65 -4.49 -8.67
CA PRO A 14 2.86 -4.80 -7.91
C PRO A 14 3.98 -5.43 -8.74
N SER A 15 3.62 -6.24 -9.74
CA SER A 15 4.59 -6.93 -10.61
C SER A 15 5.49 -6.00 -11.43
N ARG A 16 5.15 -4.71 -11.56
CA ARG A 16 6.02 -3.74 -12.25
C ARG A 16 7.34 -3.48 -11.53
N TRP A 17 7.43 -3.85 -10.26
CA TRP A 17 8.62 -3.67 -9.43
C TRP A 17 9.50 -4.92 -9.37
N SER A 18 9.07 -6.03 -9.99
CA SER A 18 9.88 -7.26 -10.05
C SER A 18 11.18 -7.02 -10.81
N GLY A 19 12.31 -7.28 -10.18
CA GLY A 19 13.64 -7.08 -10.77
C GLY A 19 14.09 -5.62 -10.85
N VAL A 20 13.30 -4.67 -10.33
CA VAL A 20 13.72 -3.27 -10.21
C VAL A 20 14.61 -3.13 -8.98
N SER A 21 15.78 -2.51 -9.14
CA SER A 21 16.68 -2.22 -8.01
C SER A 21 15.98 -1.33 -6.99
N ASN A 22 16.18 -1.62 -5.70
CA ASN A 22 15.76 -0.75 -4.60
C ASN A 22 16.39 0.64 -4.66
N GLU A 23 17.46 0.84 -5.43
CA GLU A 23 18.15 2.11 -5.66
C GLU A 23 17.62 2.86 -6.89
N SER A 24 16.66 2.29 -7.62
CA SER A 24 16.11 2.92 -8.82
C SER A 24 15.47 4.28 -8.50
N GLU A 25 15.85 5.30 -9.28
CA GLU A 25 15.32 6.67 -9.15
C GLU A 25 13.99 6.87 -9.89
N VAL A 26 13.43 5.81 -10.50
CA VAL A 26 12.12 5.88 -11.18
C VAL A 26 10.97 6.12 -10.19
N PHE A 27 11.20 5.87 -8.89
CA PHE A 27 10.25 6.13 -7.81
C PHE A 27 10.83 7.12 -6.78
N LEU A 28 10.23 8.30 -6.69
CA LEU A 28 10.71 9.40 -5.85
C LEU A 28 9.97 9.52 -4.50
N GLY A 29 9.39 8.43 -3.99
CA GLY A 29 8.59 8.44 -2.75
C GLY A 29 9.36 8.85 -1.47
N PHE A 30 10.69 8.80 -1.51
CA PHE A 30 11.57 9.26 -0.44
C PHE A 30 12.50 10.41 -0.88
N SER A 31 12.18 11.07 -2.02
CA SER A 31 13.05 12.00 -2.72
C SER A 31 14.41 11.38 -3.13
N ILE A 32 15.28 12.16 -3.77
CA ILE A 32 16.63 11.77 -4.21
C ILE A 32 17.64 12.90 -3.92
N GLY A 33 18.93 12.59 -4.00
CA GLY A 33 20.01 13.57 -3.79
C GLY A 33 20.27 13.93 -2.31
N PRO A 34 20.95 15.06 -2.03
CA PRO A 34 21.44 15.40 -0.68
C PRO A 34 20.34 15.70 0.34
N ARG A 35 19.08 15.86 -0.12
CA ARG A 35 17.90 16.09 0.71
C ARG A 35 16.92 14.91 0.66
N ALA A 36 17.38 13.74 0.20
CA ALA A 36 16.61 12.51 0.28
C ALA A 36 16.27 12.19 1.75
N CYS A 37 15.15 11.50 1.96
CA CYS A 37 14.72 11.11 3.29
C CYS A 37 15.78 10.22 3.96
N ILE A 38 16.37 10.73 5.05
CA ILE A 38 17.35 9.98 5.86
C ILE A 38 16.75 8.69 6.44
N GLY A 39 15.43 8.68 6.66
CA GLY A 39 14.67 7.52 7.15
C GLY A 39 14.29 6.49 6.07
N ARG A 40 14.70 6.64 4.81
CA ARG A 40 14.27 5.73 3.71
C ARG A 40 14.46 4.26 4.04
N LYS A 41 15.67 3.87 4.45
CA LYS A 41 16.00 2.48 4.76
C LYS A 41 15.18 1.98 5.96
N PHE A 42 15.10 2.79 7.01
CA PHE A 42 14.34 2.48 8.22
C PHE A 42 12.85 2.27 7.93
N ALA A 43 12.20 3.23 7.27
CA ALA A 43 10.78 3.16 6.94
C ALA A 43 10.46 1.97 6.01
N THR A 44 11.36 1.65 5.07
CA THR A 44 11.19 0.49 4.18
C THR A 44 11.29 -0.82 4.98
N THR A 45 12.27 -0.95 5.87
CA THR A 45 12.43 -2.13 6.73
C THR A 45 11.24 -2.30 7.66
N GLU A 46 10.81 -1.24 8.35
CA GLU A 46 9.63 -1.29 9.22
C GLU A 46 8.37 -1.66 8.45
N GLY A 47 8.16 -1.07 7.26
CA GLY A 47 7.02 -1.39 6.41
C GLY A 47 6.98 -2.86 6.01
N VAL A 48 8.12 -3.45 5.63
CA VAL A 48 8.21 -4.88 5.29
C VAL A 48 7.93 -5.76 6.50
N VAL A 49 8.51 -5.45 7.65
CA VAL A 49 8.29 -6.21 8.90
C VAL A 49 6.83 -6.16 9.30
N PHE A 50 6.25 -4.96 9.35
CA PHE A 50 4.85 -4.76 9.69
C PHE A 50 3.92 -5.52 8.76
N LEU A 51 4.08 -5.37 7.44
CA LEU A 51 3.24 -6.06 6.46
C LEU A 51 3.41 -7.58 6.56
N THR A 52 4.62 -8.07 6.77
CA THR A 52 4.90 -9.51 6.91
C THR A 52 4.21 -10.07 8.15
N MET A 53 4.34 -9.43 9.30
CA MET A 53 3.70 -9.85 10.54
C MET A 53 2.17 -9.80 10.42
N LEU A 54 1.63 -8.69 9.90
CA LEU A 54 0.20 -8.52 9.70
C LEU A 54 -0.37 -9.61 8.80
N LEU A 55 0.23 -9.84 7.62
CA LEU A 55 -0.29 -10.80 6.64
C LEU A 55 -0.03 -12.27 7.03
N ARG A 56 0.98 -12.52 7.87
CA ARG A 56 1.27 -13.85 8.43
C ARG A 56 0.19 -14.28 9.42
N ASP A 57 -0.20 -13.39 10.32
CA ASP A 57 -1.07 -13.74 11.45
C ASP A 57 -2.54 -13.37 11.21
N TRP A 58 -2.82 -12.47 10.26
CA TRP A 58 -4.16 -11.95 10.01
C TRP A 58 -4.54 -12.00 8.52
N ARG A 59 -5.84 -12.06 8.26
CA ARG A 59 -6.48 -11.77 6.98
C ARG A 59 -7.20 -10.44 7.12
N VAL A 60 -6.99 -9.55 6.15
CA VAL A 60 -7.66 -8.24 6.07
C VAL A 60 -8.81 -8.36 5.08
N GLU A 61 -10.03 -8.22 5.57
CA GLU A 61 -11.24 -8.35 4.75
C GLU A 61 -11.98 -7.01 4.69
N PRO A 62 -12.39 -6.51 3.51
CA PRO A 62 -13.23 -5.33 3.42
C PRO A 62 -14.61 -5.60 4.04
N VAL A 63 -15.15 -4.61 4.75
CA VAL A 63 -16.52 -4.64 5.27
C VAL A 63 -17.42 -3.87 4.30
N PHE A 64 -18.34 -4.59 3.67
CA PHE A 64 -19.29 -4.05 2.70
C PHE A 64 -20.59 -3.63 3.36
N SER A 65 -21.18 -2.54 2.86
CA SER A 65 -22.59 -2.22 3.13
C SER A 65 -23.53 -3.20 2.39
N ALA A 66 -24.79 -3.31 2.81
CA ALA A 66 -25.76 -4.20 2.17
C ALA A 66 -25.87 -3.93 0.66
N GLY A 67 -25.60 -4.95 -0.15
CA GLY A 67 -25.63 -4.87 -1.62
C GLY A 67 -24.44 -4.15 -2.27
N GLU A 68 -23.42 -3.75 -1.50
CA GLU A 68 -22.24 -3.06 -2.03
C GLU A 68 -21.28 -4.05 -2.72
N SER A 69 -20.87 -3.72 -3.95
CA SER A 69 -19.85 -4.48 -4.68
C SER A 69 -18.44 -4.08 -4.24
N LYS A 70 -17.46 -4.96 -4.50
CA LYS A 70 -16.04 -4.69 -4.20
C LYS A 70 -15.53 -3.41 -4.87
N ASP A 71 -15.90 -3.17 -6.11
CA ASP A 71 -15.45 -1.99 -6.87
C ASP A 71 -16.09 -0.71 -6.34
N ALA A 72 -17.37 -0.77 -5.95
CA ALA A 72 -18.05 0.35 -5.31
C ALA A 72 -17.40 0.71 -3.97
N TRP A 73 -17.07 -0.31 -3.15
CA TRP A 73 -16.35 -0.13 -1.90
C TRP A 73 -14.96 0.48 -2.13
N ALA A 74 -14.19 -0.06 -3.07
CA ALA A 74 -12.86 0.46 -3.37
C ALA A 74 -12.92 1.93 -3.82
N LYS A 75 -13.84 2.25 -4.73
CA LYS A 75 -14.05 3.64 -5.18
C LYS A 75 -14.43 4.55 -4.01
N LYS A 76 -15.34 4.12 -3.14
CA LYS A 76 -15.73 4.87 -1.93
C LYS A 76 -14.50 5.17 -1.06
N VAL A 77 -13.73 4.14 -0.73
CA VAL A 77 -12.53 4.23 0.11
C VAL A 77 -11.47 5.14 -0.49
N PHE A 78 -11.19 5.05 -1.79
CA PHE A 78 -10.14 5.83 -2.46
C PHE A 78 -10.60 7.19 -3.01
N SER A 79 -11.90 7.48 -3.02
CA SER A 79 -12.46 8.71 -3.64
C SER A 79 -12.14 10.01 -2.89
N HIS A 80 -11.98 9.95 -1.57
CA HIS A 80 -11.78 11.12 -0.72
C HIS A 80 -10.59 10.90 0.22
N PRO A 81 -9.35 10.83 -0.30
CA PRO A 81 -8.19 10.80 0.57
C PRO A 81 -8.17 12.09 1.41
N THR A 82 -7.99 11.94 2.71
CA THR A 82 -7.75 13.09 3.60
C THR A 82 -6.36 13.59 3.32
N MET A 83 -6.29 14.76 2.69
CA MET A 83 -5.04 15.47 2.46
C MET A 83 -4.77 16.40 3.65
N GLY A 84 -3.93 15.94 4.57
CA GLY A 84 -3.42 16.72 5.71
C GLY A 84 -1.89 16.77 5.67
N MET A 85 -1.23 16.79 6.84
CA MET A 85 0.23 16.60 6.92
C MET A 85 0.68 15.28 6.28
N THR A 86 -0.20 14.28 6.26
CA THR A 86 -0.03 13.01 5.57
C THR A 86 -1.22 12.75 4.65
N LEU A 87 -0.99 12.05 3.55
CA LEU A 87 -2.07 11.49 2.74
C LEU A 87 -2.61 10.25 3.46
N ALA A 88 -3.87 10.30 3.91
CA ALA A 88 -4.51 9.18 4.59
C ALA A 88 -5.86 8.86 3.94
N VAL A 89 -6.26 7.60 4.01
CA VAL A 89 -7.63 7.20 3.68
C VAL A 89 -8.50 7.43 4.90
N ARG A 90 -9.63 8.13 4.76
CA ARG A 90 -10.44 8.56 5.91
C ARG A 90 -11.15 7.38 6.59
N ASP A 91 -11.88 6.59 5.81
CA ASP A 91 -12.70 5.49 6.30
C ASP A 91 -12.55 4.27 5.38
N ALA A 92 -11.69 3.33 5.77
CA ALA A 92 -11.50 2.04 5.12
C ALA A 92 -11.98 0.93 6.07
N PRO A 93 -13.30 0.66 6.15
CA PRO A 93 -13.81 -0.31 7.11
C PRO A 93 -13.34 -1.70 6.71
N VAL A 94 -12.45 -2.25 7.53
CA VAL A 94 -11.87 -3.59 7.34
C VAL A 94 -12.03 -4.41 8.61
N ARG A 95 -12.18 -5.72 8.45
CA ARG A 95 -12.16 -6.71 9.53
C ARG A 95 -10.84 -7.46 9.49
N LEU A 96 -10.19 -7.56 10.64
CA LEU A 96 -9.00 -8.38 10.82
C LEU A 96 -9.43 -9.74 11.37
N VAL A 97 -9.23 -10.80 10.59
CA VAL A 97 -9.52 -12.18 10.98
C VAL A 97 -8.21 -12.90 11.26
N ARG A 98 -8.01 -13.41 12.47
CA ARG A 98 -6.78 -14.12 12.83
C ARG A 98 -6.70 -15.43 12.04
N ARG A 99 -5.54 -15.71 11.45
CA ARG A 99 -5.27 -16.99 10.79
C ARG A 99 -5.08 -18.06 11.86
N GLU A 100 -5.71 -19.21 11.68
CA GLU A 100 -5.40 -20.36 12.54
C GLU A 100 -3.95 -20.77 12.31
N ARG A 101 -3.18 -20.76 13.39
CA ARG A 101 -1.83 -21.28 13.37
C ARG A 101 -1.99 -22.80 13.46
N ASN A 102 -2.04 -23.47 12.31
CA ASN A 102 -1.90 -24.92 12.27
C ASN A 102 -0.61 -25.24 13.03
N GLY A 103 -0.77 -25.80 14.23
CA GLY A 103 0.32 -26.15 15.11
C GLY A 103 1.22 -27.15 14.41
N GLY A 104 2.50 -26.83 14.30
CA GLY A 104 3.55 -27.83 14.16
C GLY A 104 3.90 -28.36 15.54
#